data_AF-A0A7V2RPU5-F1
#
_entry.id   AF-A0A7V2RPU5-F1
#
_cell.length_a   1.000
_cell.length_b   1.000
_cell.length_c   1.000
_cell.angle_alpha   90.00
_cell.angle_beta   90.00
_cell.angle_gamma   90.00
#
_symmetry.space_group_name_H-M   'P 1'
#
loop_
_entity.id
_entity.type
_entity.pdbx_description
1 polymer ?
#
loop_
_entity_poly.entity_id
_entity_poly.type
_entity_poly.pdbx_seq_one_letter_code
_entity_poly.pdbx_strand_id
1 'polypeptide(L)'
;MLKLKGIKLSILQEKYKVLGDLLSYEGPFFSHLANENNEDFLMMWCDKDQKYNRWVLYRTTFELLHDYFNGKISDVDLIQNNPDGFVYFVDIDKAINWETATLVPVEDIPADYLPEKKARFGADGFDPYAYRLKDYINLYFGRKNKLYPLPKEPAAAALHEPKGPKYKRKK
;
A
#
# COMPACT_ATOMS: atom_id res chain seq x y z
N MET A 1 -18.70 -14.78 4.08
CA MET A 1 -17.78 -14.03 4.93
C MET A 1 -17.06 -14.90 5.97
N LEU A 2 -15.72 -14.87 5.94
CA LEU A 2 -14.84 -15.63 6.83
C LEU A 2 -14.74 -14.99 8.23
N LYS A 3 -14.36 -15.78 9.23
CA LYS A 3 -14.02 -15.25 10.56
C LYS A 3 -12.58 -14.77 10.56
N LEU A 4 -12.38 -13.52 10.94
CA LEU A 4 -11.05 -12.89 10.98
C LEU A 4 -10.32 -13.17 12.29
N LYS A 5 -9.00 -13.35 12.20
CA LYS A 5 -8.09 -13.42 13.35
C LYS A 5 -7.49 -12.02 13.57
N GLY A 6 -8.09 -11.25 14.46
CA GLY A 6 -7.70 -9.86 14.68
C GLY A 6 -8.39 -9.21 15.87
N ILE A 7 -8.08 -7.93 16.08
CA ILE A 7 -8.63 -7.12 17.17
C ILE A 7 -9.88 -6.41 16.65
N LYS A 8 -11.03 -6.71 17.23
CA LYS A 8 -12.27 -6.00 16.92
C LYS A 8 -12.24 -4.60 17.51
N LEU A 9 -12.58 -3.62 16.69
CA LEU A 9 -12.73 -2.23 17.06
C LEU A 9 -14.22 -1.91 17.12
N SER A 10 -14.64 -1.21 18.19
CA SER A 10 -16.03 -0.77 18.37
C SER A 10 -16.42 0.37 17.43
N ILE A 11 -15.44 1.15 16.97
CA ILE A 11 -15.62 2.18 15.95
C ILE A 11 -14.28 2.48 15.30
N LEU A 12 -14.29 2.73 13.99
CA LEU A 12 -13.17 3.33 13.30
C LEU A 12 -13.36 4.85 13.34
N GLN A 13 -12.58 5.54 14.16
CA GLN A 13 -12.82 6.97 14.47
C GLN A 13 -12.42 7.90 13.33
N GLU A 14 -11.58 7.44 12.41
CA GLU A 14 -11.09 8.22 11.29
C GLU A 14 -12.17 8.40 10.21
N LYS A 15 -12.22 9.59 9.64
CA LYS A 15 -13.04 9.88 8.46
C LYS A 15 -12.17 9.76 7.22
N TYR A 16 -12.72 9.12 6.19
CA TYR A 16 -12.09 9.00 4.89
C TYR A 16 -12.87 9.76 3.83
N LYS A 17 -12.13 10.43 2.96
CA LYS A 17 -12.64 11.01 1.72
C LYS A 17 -12.22 10.12 0.56
N VAL A 18 -13.19 9.62 -0.20
CA VAL A 18 -12.91 8.92 -1.46
C VAL A 18 -12.33 9.93 -2.46
N LEU A 19 -11.15 9.61 -3.00
CA LEU A 19 -10.47 10.42 -4.01
C LEU A 19 -10.77 9.93 -5.43
N GLY A 20 -10.97 8.63 -5.59
CA GLY A 20 -11.36 7.99 -6.85
C GLY A 20 -11.14 6.49 -6.82
N ASP A 21 -11.58 5.80 -7.86
CA ASP A 21 -11.41 4.36 -7.98
C ASP A 21 -10.16 4.03 -8.79
N LEU A 22 -9.41 3.02 -8.36
CA LEU A 22 -8.34 2.43 -9.15
C LEU A 22 -8.91 1.40 -10.13
N LEU A 23 -9.79 0.53 -9.65
CA LEU A 23 -10.42 -0.53 -10.44
C LEU A 23 -11.92 -0.55 -10.17
N SER A 24 -12.70 -0.66 -11.25
CA SER A 24 -14.16 -0.71 -11.19
C SER A 24 -14.70 -1.83 -12.08
N TYR A 25 -15.57 -2.67 -11.51
CA TYR A 25 -16.27 -3.72 -12.24
C TYR A 25 -17.70 -3.82 -11.69
N GLU A 26 -18.66 -3.28 -12.45
CA GLU A 26 -20.07 -3.12 -11.99
C GLU A 26 -20.22 -2.36 -10.65
N GLY A 27 -19.22 -1.54 -10.33
CA GLY A 27 -19.08 -0.80 -9.08
C GLY A 27 -17.62 -0.65 -8.66
N PRO A 28 -17.32 0.09 -7.59
CA PRO A 28 -15.96 0.20 -7.05
C PRO A 28 -15.46 -1.18 -6.60
N PHE A 29 -14.28 -1.57 -7.06
CA PHE A 29 -13.60 -2.78 -6.58
C PHE A 29 -12.38 -2.43 -5.76
N PHE A 30 -11.66 -1.39 -6.18
CA PHE A 30 -10.45 -0.92 -5.53
C PHE A 30 -10.41 0.59 -5.56
N SER A 31 -10.48 1.26 -4.41
CA SER A 31 -10.63 2.71 -4.28
C SER A 31 -9.45 3.33 -3.55
N HIS A 32 -9.13 4.57 -3.91
CA HIS A 32 -8.16 5.42 -3.24
C HIS A 32 -8.87 6.46 -2.36
N LEU A 33 -8.42 6.59 -1.13
CA LEU A 33 -8.99 7.45 -0.10
C LEU A 33 -7.90 8.26 0.57
N ALA A 34 -8.29 9.37 1.19
CA ALA A 34 -7.45 10.10 2.13
C ALA A 34 -8.15 10.24 3.47
N ASN A 35 -7.40 10.14 4.56
CA ASN A 35 -7.89 10.49 5.90
C ASN A 35 -7.79 12.01 6.15
N GLU A 36 -8.18 12.46 7.35
CA GLU A 36 -8.15 13.89 7.73
C GLU A 36 -6.73 14.48 7.78
N ASN A 37 -5.69 13.63 7.88
CA ASN A 37 -4.28 14.03 7.83
C ASN A 37 -3.70 14.07 6.40
N ASN A 38 -4.52 13.84 5.38
CA ASN A 38 -4.12 13.63 3.98
C ASN A 38 -3.14 12.45 3.80
N GLU A 39 -3.24 11.43 4.64
CA GLU A 39 -2.55 10.16 4.41
C GLU A 39 -3.36 9.33 3.41
N ASP A 40 -2.66 8.70 2.47
CA ASP A 40 -3.26 7.89 1.41
C ASP A 40 -3.64 6.49 1.94
N PHE A 41 -4.86 6.07 1.63
CA PHE A 41 -5.40 4.76 1.97
C PHE A 41 -5.98 4.09 0.73
N LEU A 42 -5.92 2.76 0.70
CA LEU A 42 -6.55 1.95 -0.33
C LEU A 42 -7.63 1.07 0.30
N MET A 43 -8.76 0.96 -0.38
CA MET A 43 -9.89 0.13 0.03
C MET A 43 -10.27 -0.84 -1.08
N MET A 44 -10.25 -2.15 -0.79
CA MET A 44 -10.52 -3.19 -1.77
C MET A 44 -11.69 -4.07 -1.32
N TRP A 45 -12.61 -4.35 -2.23
CA TRP A 45 -13.73 -5.25 -1.97
C TRP A 45 -13.22 -6.70 -1.82
N CYS A 46 -13.75 -7.44 -0.83
CA CYS A 46 -13.32 -8.81 -0.55
C CYS A 46 -14.42 -9.83 -0.81
N ASP A 47 -15.56 -9.68 -0.11
CA ASP A 47 -16.66 -10.65 -0.10
C ASP A 47 -17.93 -9.95 0.40
N LYS A 48 -19.07 -10.63 0.34
CA LYS A 48 -20.33 -10.15 0.90
C LYS A 48 -21.13 -11.28 1.56
N ASP A 49 -22.04 -10.91 2.44
CA ASP A 49 -23.16 -11.77 2.83
C ASP A 49 -24.51 -11.10 2.50
N GLN A 50 -25.59 -11.55 3.14
CA GLN A 50 -26.92 -11.00 2.91
C GLN A 50 -27.07 -9.55 3.43
N LYS A 51 -26.25 -9.12 4.38
CA LYS A 51 -26.36 -7.85 5.09
C LYS A 51 -25.23 -6.88 4.78
N TYR A 52 -24.00 -7.37 4.62
CA TYR A 52 -22.80 -6.55 4.54
C TYR A 52 -21.91 -6.90 3.34
N ASN A 53 -21.20 -5.89 2.86
CA ASN A 53 -20.02 -6.04 2.01
C ASN A 53 -18.78 -5.85 2.88
N ARG A 54 -17.84 -6.78 2.80
CA ARG A 54 -16.56 -6.68 3.49
C ARG A 54 -15.51 -6.08 2.58
N TRP A 55 -14.79 -5.13 3.12
CA TRP A 55 -13.67 -4.45 2.47
C TRP A 55 -12.43 -4.57 3.32
N VAL A 56 -11.26 -4.58 2.68
CA VAL A 56 -9.98 -4.37 3.34
C VAL A 56 -9.53 -2.94 3.08
N LEU A 57 -9.14 -2.23 4.13
CA LEU A 57 -8.68 -0.85 4.14
C LEU A 57 -7.27 -0.83 4.75
N TYR A 58 -6.33 -0.18 4.08
CA TYR A 58 -4.94 -0.11 4.55
C TYR A 58 -4.25 1.15 4.03
N ARG A 59 -3.27 1.64 4.79
CA ARG A 59 -2.49 2.82 4.41
C ARG A 59 -1.57 2.49 3.24
N THR A 60 -1.28 3.46 2.39
CA THR A 60 -0.28 3.34 1.33
C THR A 60 0.63 4.57 1.31
N THR A 61 1.64 4.54 0.45
CA THR A 61 2.56 5.66 0.25
C THR A 61 2.74 5.93 -1.23
N PHE A 62 3.23 7.12 -1.57
CA PHE A 62 3.57 7.46 -2.95
C PHE A 62 4.66 6.54 -3.50
N GLU A 63 5.61 6.12 -2.67
CA GLU A 63 6.65 5.15 -3.06
C GLU A 63 6.03 3.80 -3.45
N LEU A 64 5.12 3.25 -2.63
CA LEU A 64 4.43 1.99 -2.94
C LEU A 64 3.54 2.11 -4.17
N LEU A 65 2.74 3.17 -4.26
CA LEU A 65 1.88 3.44 -5.41
C LEU A 65 2.70 3.62 -6.69
N HIS A 66 3.85 4.32 -6.63
CA HIS A 66 4.75 4.47 -7.77
C HIS A 66 5.27 3.12 -8.26
N ASP A 67 5.73 2.27 -7.35
CA ASP A 67 6.25 0.95 -7.70
C ASP A 67 5.14 0.03 -8.23
N TYR A 68 3.93 0.14 -7.69
CA TYR A 68 2.74 -0.55 -8.18
C TYR A 68 2.36 -0.12 -9.60
N PHE A 69 2.19 1.18 -9.85
CA PHE A 69 1.81 1.74 -11.15
C PHE A 69 2.84 1.50 -12.26
N ASN A 70 4.09 1.28 -11.88
CA ASN A 70 5.18 0.92 -12.78
C ASN A 70 5.45 -0.59 -12.84
N GLY A 71 4.55 -1.41 -12.28
CA GLY A 71 4.55 -2.86 -12.40
C GLY A 71 5.71 -3.55 -11.67
N LYS A 72 6.35 -2.89 -10.71
CA LYS A 72 7.44 -3.47 -9.92
C LYS A 72 6.93 -4.38 -8.80
N ILE A 73 5.77 -4.06 -8.24
CA ILE A 73 5.10 -4.83 -7.19
C ILE A 73 3.69 -5.22 -7.63
N SER A 74 3.18 -6.33 -7.11
CA SER A 74 1.81 -6.83 -7.35
C SER A 74 0.78 -6.18 -6.42
N ASP A 75 -0.50 -6.44 -6.68
CA ASP A 75 -1.60 -6.02 -5.81
C ASP A 75 -1.45 -6.61 -4.39
N VAL A 76 -0.97 -7.86 -4.29
CA VAL A 76 -0.69 -8.52 -3.00
C VAL A 76 0.46 -7.83 -2.28
N ASP A 77 1.54 -7.50 -3.01
CA ASP A 77 2.68 -6.77 -2.43
C ASP A 77 2.26 -5.38 -1.93
N LEU A 78 1.33 -4.73 -2.62
CA LEU A 78 0.80 -3.42 -2.23
C LEU A 78 0.06 -3.47 -0.89
N ILE A 79 -0.68 -4.55 -0.63
CA ILE A 79 -1.35 -4.80 0.66
C ILE A 79 -0.32 -5.21 1.72
N GLN A 80 0.56 -6.16 1.42
CA GLN A 80 1.45 -6.78 2.41
C GLN A 80 2.60 -5.88 2.84
N ASN A 81 3.09 -5.00 1.96
CA ASN A 81 4.17 -4.07 2.26
C ASN A 81 3.65 -2.70 2.74
N ASN A 82 2.38 -2.62 3.15
CA ASN A 82 1.84 -1.39 3.70
C ASN A 82 2.67 -0.93 4.93
N PRO A 83 2.79 0.38 5.16
CA PRO A 83 3.73 0.92 6.15
C PRO A 83 3.39 0.57 7.61
N ASP A 84 2.16 0.12 7.88
CA ASP A 84 1.66 -0.07 9.24
C ASP A 84 1.78 -1.53 9.70
N GLY A 85 1.93 -2.47 8.75
CA GLY A 85 2.05 -3.92 9.03
C GLY A 85 0.73 -4.59 9.41
N PHE A 86 -0.39 -3.89 9.27
CA PHE A 86 -1.74 -4.43 9.49
C PHE A 86 -2.72 -3.81 8.51
N VAL A 87 -3.92 -4.38 8.43
CA VAL A 87 -5.05 -3.88 7.65
C VAL A 87 -6.31 -3.82 8.50
N TYR A 88 -7.26 -3.00 8.10
CA TYR A 88 -8.60 -2.99 8.66
C TYR A 88 -9.54 -3.73 7.73
N PHE A 89 -10.26 -4.72 8.25
CA PHE A 89 -11.44 -5.23 7.59
C PHE A 89 -12.67 -4.49 8.07
N VAL A 90 -13.40 -3.89 7.15
CA VAL A 90 -14.62 -3.12 7.44
C VAL A 90 -15.83 -3.75 6.79
N ASP A 91 -16.90 -3.90 7.57
CA ASP A 91 -18.19 -4.40 7.08
C ASP A 91 -19.14 -3.21 6.85
N ILE A 92 -19.54 -3.02 5.59
CA ILE A 92 -20.36 -1.88 5.13
C ILE A 92 -21.73 -2.41 4.69
N ASP A 93 -22.80 -1.84 5.25
CA ASP A 93 -24.17 -2.21 4.89
C ASP A 93 -24.67 -1.54 3.60
N LYS A 94 -25.92 -1.83 3.20
CA LYS A 94 -26.55 -1.24 2.00
C LYS A 94 -26.82 0.26 2.12
N ALA A 95 -26.83 0.80 3.33
CA ALA A 95 -26.99 2.22 3.62
C ALA A 95 -25.62 2.93 3.77
N ILE A 96 -24.51 2.25 3.48
CA ILE A 96 -23.13 2.75 3.56
C ILE A 96 -22.69 3.04 5.00
N ASN A 97 -23.31 2.39 5.99
CA ASN A 97 -22.87 2.46 7.38
C ASN A 97 -21.70 1.50 7.61
N TRP A 98 -20.65 2.01 8.26
CA TRP A 98 -19.48 1.25 8.66
C TRP A 98 -19.76 0.64 10.04
N GLU A 99 -20.12 -0.63 10.08
CA GLU A 99 -20.64 -1.25 11.31
C GLU A 99 -19.55 -1.79 12.22
N THR A 100 -18.55 -2.44 11.64
CA THR A 100 -17.44 -3.02 12.41
C THR A 100 -16.13 -2.86 11.66
N ALA A 101 -15.05 -2.68 12.43
CA ALA A 101 -13.70 -2.79 11.92
C ALA A 101 -12.94 -3.86 12.70
N THR A 102 -12.20 -4.71 12.01
CA THR A 102 -11.27 -5.66 12.62
C THR A 102 -9.86 -5.36 12.13
N LEU A 103 -8.96 -5.02 13.05
CA LEU A 103 -7.54 -4.87 12.76
C LEU A 103 -6.90 -6.26 12.65
N VAL A 104 -6.28 -6.56 11.51
CA VAL A 104 -5.67 -7.85 11.20
C VAL A 104 -4.22 -7.62 10.76
N PRO A 105 -3.21 -8.26 11.40
CA PRO A 105 -1.84 -8.23 10.91
C PRO A 105 -1.74 -8.76 9.47
N VAL A 106 -0.80 -8.25 8.66
CA VAL A 106 -0.69 -8.63 7.24
C VAL A 106 -0.45 -10.12 7.04
N GLU A 107 0.25 -10.77 7.98
CA GLU A 107 0.53 -12.21 7.99
C GLU A 107 -0.71 -13.08 8.29
N ASP A 108 -1.74 -12.49 8.89
CA ASP A 108 -2.98 -13.17 9.30
C ASP A 108 -4.15 -12.87 8.33
N ILE A 109 -3.91 -12.15 7.22
CA ILE A 109 -4.90 -11.92 6.17
C ILE A 109 -5.32 -13.27 5.55
N PRO A 110 -6.63 -13.61 5.51
CA PRO A 110 -7.09 -14.81 4.82
C PRO A 110 -6.70 -14.81 3.35
N ALA A 111 -6.18 -15.93 2.85
CA ALA A 111 -5.75 -16.05 1.45
C ALA A 111 -6.88 -15.73 0.45
N ASP A 112 -8.12 -16.09 0.78
CA ASP A 112 -9.31 -15.80 -0.05
C ASP A 112 -9.63 -14.29 -0.16
N TYR A 113 -9.05 -13.46 0.70
CA TYR A 113 -9.20 -12.00 0.68
C TYR A 113 -7.99 -11.29 0.08
N LEU A 114 -6.98 -12.03 -0.39
CA LEU A 114 -5.89 -11.48 -1.18
C LEU A 114 -6.22 -11.57 -2.68
N PRO A 115 -5.83 -10.57 -3.49
CA PRO A 115 -5.86 -10.67 -4.93
C PRO A 115 -5.06 -11.87 -5.45
N GLU A 116 -5.24 -12.19 -6.72
CA GLU A 116 -4.34 -13.12 -7.39
C GLU A 116 -2.89 -12.62 -7.29
N LYS A 117 -1.97 -13.48 -6.84
CA LYS A 117 -0.56 -13.10 -6.58
C LYS A 117 0.18 -12.46 -7.76
N LYS A 118 -0.33 -12.61 -8.99
CA LYS A 118 0.27 -12.05 -10.21
C LYS A 118 -0.52 -10.87 -10.77
N ALA A 119 -1.64 -10.49 -10.16
CA ALA A 119 -2.37 -9.29 -10.53
C ALA A 119 -1.46 -8.07 -10.37
N ARG A 120 -1.48 -7.20 -11.37
CA ARG A 120 -0.66 -6.00 -11.47
C ARG A 120 -1.46 -4.90 -12.16
N PHE A 121 -1.05 -3.66 -11.90
CA PHE A 121 -1.55 -2.50 -12.64
C PHE A 121 -1.39 -2.66 -14.16
N GLY A 122 -2.44 -2.31 -14.91
CA GLY A 122 -2.44 -2.29 -16.39
C GLY A 122 -3.13 -3.49 -17.05
N ALA A 123 -3.78 -4.37 -16.28
CA ALA A 123 -4.81 -5.27 -16.81
C ALA A 123 -6.05 -4.49 -17.26
N ASP A 124 -7.02 -5.14 -17.91
CA ASP A 124 -8.29 -4.49 -18.28
C ASP A 124 -9.08 -4.07 -17.02
N GLY A 125 -9.87 -2.99 -17.12
CA GLY A 125 -10.83 -2.58 -16.09
C GLY A 125 -10.38 -1.45 -15.12
N PHE A 126 -9.19 -0.88 -15.30
CA PHE A 126 -8.75 0.28 -14.50
C PHE A 126 -9.51 1.55 -14.85
N ASP A 127 -9.87 2.31 -13.83
CA ASP A 127 -10.57 3.59 -14.00
C ASP A 127 -9.61 4.66 -14.56
N PRO A 128 -10.09 5.61 -15.37
CA PRO A 128 -9.29 6.77 -15.80
C PRO A 128 -8.58 7.53 -14.65
N TYR A 129 -9.14 7.51 -13.44
CA TYR A 129 -8.50 8.05 -12.24
C TYR A 129 -7.15 7.39 -11.95
N ALA A 130 -7.04 6.07 -12.07
CA ALA A 130 -5.81 5.33 -11.79
C ALA A 130 -4.65 5.80 -12.69
N TYR A 131 -4.93 6.03 -13.97
CA TYR A 131 -3.95 6.54 -14.93
C TYR A 131 -3.53 7.99 -14.62
N ARG A 132 -4.47 8.86 -14.24
CA ARG A 132 -4.15 10.23 -13.80
C ARG A 132 -3.29 10.23 -12.54
N LEU A 133 -3.59 9.35 -11.58
CA LEU A 133 -2.81 9.21 -10.36
C LEU A 133 -1.40 8.71 -10.66
N LYS A 134 -1.26 7.71 -11.53
CA LYS A 134 0.04 7.25 -12.04
C LYS A 134 0.85 8.40 -12.63
N ASP A 135 0.26 9.18 -13.53
CA ASP A 135 0.95 10.30 -14.19
C ASP A 135 1.40 11.35 -13.16
N TYR A 136 0.52 11.69 -12.22
CA TYR A 136 0.84 12.61 -11.13
C TYR A 136 2.02 12.12 -10.27
N ILE A 137 1.98 10.86 -9.85
CA ILE A 137 3.03 10.26 -9.02
C ILE A 137 4.36 10.18 -9.80
N ASN A 138 4.33 9.78 -11.07
CA ASN A 138 5.52 9.78 -11.92
C ASN A 138 6.14 11.18 -12.06
N LEU A 139 5.32 12.22 -12.19
CA LEU A 139 5.79 13.62 -12.21
C LEU A 139 6.39 14.03 -10.85
N TYR A 140 5.78 13.63 -9.74
CA TYR A 140 6.29 13.89 -8.39
C TYR A 140 7.71 13.33 -8.21
N PHE A 141 7.94 12.05 -8.53
CA PHE A 141 9.26 11.42 -8.41
C PHE A 141 10.25 11.96 -9.46
N GLY A 142 9.80 12.24 -10.68
CA GLY A 142 10.62 12.86 -11.72
C GLY A 142 11.14 14.25 -11.32
N ARG A 143 10.34 15.05 -10.61
CA ARG A 143 10.75 16.35 -10.06
C ARG A 143 11.67 16.19 -8.85
N LYS A 144 11.33 15.29 -7.92
CA LYS A 144 12.14 14.99 -6.73
C LYS A 144 13.57 14.59 -7.13
N ASN A 145 13.72 13.74 -8.15
CA ASN A 145 15.02 13.32 -8.67
C ASN A 145 15.80 14.44 -9.37
N LYS A 146 15.11 15.44 -9.94
CA LYS A 146 15.76 16.62 -10.55
C LYS A 146 16.20 17.65 -9.51
N LEU A 147 15.43 17.83 -8.45
CA LEU A 147 15.71 18.78 -7.36
C LEU A 147 16.71 18.24 -6.33
N TYR A 148 16.66 16.93 -6.08
CA TYR A 148 17.52 16.20 -5.16
C TYR A 148 18.08 14.97 -5.88
N PRO A 149 19.07 15.13 -6.78
CA PRO A 149 19.71 13.96 -7.37
C PRO A 149 20.27 13.11 -6.23
N LEU A 150 19.78 11.87 -6.10
CA LEU A 150 20.37 10.92 -5.16
C LEU A 150 21.88 10.86 -5.45
N PRO A 151 22.75 11.03 -4.45
CA PRO A 151 24.17 10.82 -4.64
C PRO A 151 24.33 9.44 -5.26
N LYS A 152 24.98 9.36 -6.43
CA LYS A 152 25.39 8.08 -6.96
C LYS A 152 26.28 7.47 -5.89
N GLU A 153 25.82 6.41 -5.21
CA GLU A 153 26.69 5.66 -4.31
C GLU A 153 27.96 5.33 -5.09
N PRO A 154 29.14 5.71 -4.61
CA PRO A 154 30.36 5.24 -5.24
C PRO A 154 30.36 3.72 -5.10
N ALA A 155 30.32 3.04 -6.25
CA ALA A 155 30.54 1.62 -6.36
C ALA A 155 31.72 1.22 -5.47
N ALA A 156 31.53 0.18 -4.66
CA ALA A 156 32.50 -0.41 -3.76
C ALA A 156 33.96 -0.27 -4.24
N ALA A 157 34.68 0.74 -3.75
CA ALA A 157 36.11 0.93 -4.02
C ALA A 157 36.75 1.89 -3.01
N ALA A 158 36.76 1.50 -1.74
CA ALA A 158 37.85 1.85 -0.82
C ALA A 158 37.77 0.95 0.42
N LEU A 159 38.23 -0.30 0.29
CA LEU A 159 38.90 -0.95 1.40
C LEU A 159 40.14 -0.10 1.73
N HIS A 160 39.96 0.93 2.54
CA HIS A 160 41.08 1.49 3.28
C HIS A 160 41.42 0.48 4.38
N GLU A 161 42.41 -0.38 4.09
CA GLU A 161 43.13 -1.09 5.13
C GLU A 161 43.49 -0.10 6.26
N PRO A 162 43.23 -0.43 7.54
CA PRO A 162 43.76 0.39 8.62
C PRO A 162 45.29 0.30 8.58
N LYS A 163 45.96 1.40 8.23
CA LYS A 163 47.41 1.55 8.42
C LYS A 163 47.71 1.50 9.92
N GLY A 164 47.87 0.29 10.45
CA GLY A 164 48.38 0.07 11.81
C GLY A 164 49.81 0.61 11.95
N PRO A 165 50.23 1.03 13.15
CA PRO A 165 51.54 1.64 13.35
C PRO A 165 52.65 0.59 13.16
N LYS A 166 53.66 0.94 12.33
CA LYS A 166 54.87 0.14 12.16
C LYS A 166 55.74 0.21 13.42
N TYR A 167 55.65 -0.79 14.29
CA TYR A 167 56.62 -0.97 15.38
C TYR A 167 57.97 -1.42 14.82
N LYS A 168 59.00 -0.55 14.90
CA LYS A 168 60.40 -0.93 14.71
C LYS A 168 60.91 -1.57 16.01
N ARG A 169 61.16 -2.89 16.00
CA ARG A 169 62.00 -3.54 17.03
C ARG A 169 63.44 -3.06 16.88
N LYS A 170 63.97 -2.40 17.91
CA LYS A 170 65.43 -2.29 18.10
C LYS A 170 65.91 -3.55 18.83
N LYS A 171 66.95 -4.17 18.28
CA LYS A 171 67.78 -5.17 18.95
C LYS A 171 68.63 -4.50 20.01
#